data_AF-A0A968SWQ1-F1
#
_entry.id   AF-A0A968SWQ1-F1
#
_cell.length_a   1.000
_cell.length_b   1.000
_cell.length_c   1.000
_cell.angle_alpha   90.00
_cell.angle_beta   90.00
_cell.angle_gamma   90.00
#
_symmetry.space_group_name_H-M   'P 1'
#
loop_
_entity.id
_entity.type
_entity.pdbx_description
1 polymer ?
#
loop_
_entity_poly.entity_id
_entity_poly.type
_entity_poly.pdbx_seq_one_letter_code
_entity_poly.pdbx_strand_id
1 'polypeptide(L)'
;MTLSNTYNLINNFGWSSIQIEANPRSYQALADRYKNKQGEVECINKIVAFEGEDSLDKILATTKLPIDFDLISIDVDGTDYHIWDSLQVYRPKVVVVEFNPTVPHYLVFVQAKDPTVNHGCSLLALQELGRQKGYELICSTEWNGIFVDSQYFDLFEIEDNLIWKMNQNYGFWTFAFQLYDGTIRLGGMNRLMWHGLEVDLKAMEEMIQVLPLEQRRYPGSL
;
A
#
# COMPACT_ATOMS: atom_id res chain seq x y z
N MET A 1 -18.83 -0.54 -9.15
CA MET A 1 -17.80 -0.65 -8.10
C MET A 1 -16.52 -0.92 -8.84
N THR A 2 -15.61 0.04 -8.88
CA THR A 2 -14.48 0.06 -9.86
C THR A 2 -13.13 -0.27 -9.24
N LEU A 3 -13.07 -0.63 -7.95
CA LEU A 3 -11.82 -0.80 -7.21
C LEU A 3 -11.90 -2.02 -6.29
N SER A 4 -11.87 -3.23 -6.84
CA SER A 4 -11.74 -4.47 -6.05
C SER A 4 -10.83 -5.44 -6.78
N ASN A 5 -9.73 -5.82 -6.13
CA ASN A 5 -8.75 -6.76 -6.67
C ASN A 5 -9.30 -8.19 -6.82
N THR A 6 -10.42 -8.51 -6.16
CA THR A 6 -10.99 -9.87 -6.09
C THR A 6 -12.32 -10.04 -6.81
N TYR A 7 -13.03 -8.94 -7.15
CA TYR A 7 -14.37 -9.00 -7.74
C TYR A 7 -14.43 -9.86 -9.01
N ASN A 8 -13.47 -9.68 -9.93
CA ASN A 8 -13.45 -10.42 -11.19
C ASN A 8 -13.25 -11.93 -10.96
N LEU A 9 -12.36 -12.30 -10.04
CA LEU A 9 -12.08 -13.69 -9.66
C LEU A 9 -13.33 -14.40 -9.13
N ILE A 10 -14.06 -13.72 -8.24
CA ILE A 10 -15.26 -14.27 -7.59
C ILE A 10 -16.44 -14.41 -8.57
N ASN A 11 -16.68 -13.39 -9.39
CA ASN A 11 -17.89 -13.32 -10.20
C ASN A 11 -17.76 -13.98 -11.57
N ASN A 12 -16.55 -13.97 -12.16
CA ASN A 12 -16.33 -14.47 -13.51
C ASN A 12 -15.47 -15.74 -13.55
N PHE A 13 -14.69 -16.04 -12.51
CA PHE A 13 -13.81 -17.22 -12.47
C PHE A 13 -14.17 -18.23 -11.36
N GLY A 14 -15.29 -18.03 -10.66
CA GLY A 14 -15.82 -19.01 -9.70
C GLY A 14 -14.98 -19.17 -8.43
N TRP A 15 -14.17 -18.18 -8.06
CA TRP A 15 -13.37 -18.25 -6.84
C TRP A 15 -14.27 -18.19 -5.60
N SER A 16 -13.94 -19.04 -4.62
CA SER A 16 -14.45 -18.91 -3.26
C SER A 16 -13.64 -17.86 -2.50
N SER A 17 -14.26 -17.16 -1.56
CA SER A 17 -13.61 -16.02 -0.88
C SER A 17 -14.15 -15.80 0.53
N ILE A 18 -13.25 -15.40 1.42
CA ILE A 18 -13.61 -14.68 2.65
C ILE A 18 -13.50 -13.18 2.36
N GLN A 19 -14.51 -12.39 2.73
CA GLN A 19 -14.54 -10.95 2.54
C GLN A 19 -14.78 -10.28 3.91
N ILE A 20 -13.76 -9.58 4.43
CA ILE A 20 -13.80 -8.96 5.75
C ILE A 20 -13.98 -7.45 5.55
N GLU A 21 -15.00 -6.86 6.19
CA GLU A 21 -15.30 -5.44 6.09
C GLU A 21 -15.71 -4.90 7.47
N ALA A 22 -15.02 -3.88 7.95
CA ALA A 22 -15.24 -3.34 9.29
C ALA A 22 -16.48 -2.43 9.36
N ASN A 23 -16.74 -1.65 8.32
CA ASN A 23 -17.84 -0.69 8.28
C ASN A 23 -19.18 -1.43 8.11
N PRO A 24 -20.14 -1.33 9.06
CA PRO A 24 -21.39 -2.08 8.98
C PRO A 24 -22.23 -1.79 7.74
N ARG A 25 -22.16 -0.55 7.20
CA ARG A 25 -22.91 -0.16 6.00
C ARG A 25 -22.28 -0.77 4.73
N SER A 26 -20.96 -0.68 4.60
CA SER A 26 -20.23 -1.33 3.51
C SER A 26 -20.38 -2.85 3.57
N TYR A 27 -20.33 -3.42 4.78
CA TYR A 27 -20.57 -4.84 5.01
C TYR A 27 -21.97 -5.26 4.56
N GLN A 28 -23.02 -4.51 4.89
CA GLN A 28 -24.36 -4.85 4.44
C GLN A 28 -24.46 -4.86 2.91
N ALA A 29 -23.86 -3.87 2.24
CA ALA A 29 -23.82 -3.82 0.78
C ALA A 29 -23.01 -4.98 0.16
N LEU A 30 -21.94 -5.41 0.83
CA LEU A 30 -21.12 -6.57 0.47
C LEU A 30 -21.91 -7.88 0.64
N ALA A 31 -22.58 -8.06 1.77
CA ALA A 31 -23.41 -9.23 2.06
C ALA A 31 -24.59 -9.33 1.09
N ASP A 32 -25.27 -8.20 0.79
CA ASP A 32 -26.36 -8.16 -0.18
C ASP A 32 -25.91 -8.51 -1.59
N ARG A 33 -24.67 -8.12 -1.96
CA ARG A 33 -24.07 -8.46 -3.26
C ARG A 33 -23.83 -9.95 -3.41
N TYR A 34 -23.37 -10.61 -2.34
CA TYR A 34 -23.02 -12.03 -2.35
C TYR A 34 -24.07 -12.95 -1.75
N LYS A 35 -25.28 -12.46 -1.47
CA LYS A 35 -26.39 -13.24 -0.89
C LYS A 35 -26.77 -14.50 -1.70
N ASN A 36 -26.53 -14.49 -3.01
CA ASN A 36 -26.80 -15.61 -3.92
C ASN A 36 -25.58 -16.53 -4.13
N LYS A 37 -24.46 -16.27 -3.45
CA LYS A 37 -23.20 -17.04 -3.46
C LYS A 37 -22.86 -17.60 -2.07
N GLN A 38 -23.87 -17.80 -1.22
CA GLN A 38 -23.68 -18.39 0.11
C GLN A 38 -23.04 -19.78 -0.01
N GLY A 39 -21.94 -20.00 0.72
CA GLY A 39 -21.14 -21.21 0.65
C GLY A 39 -19.90 -21.11 -0.25
N GLU A 40 -19.90 -20.20 -1.23
CA GLU A 40 -18.70 -19.81 -2.01
C GLU A 40 -18.04 -18.56 -1.40
N VAL A 41 -18.85 -17.57 -1.04
CA VAL A 41 -18.40 -16.31 -0.46
C VAL A 41 -18.94 -16.16 0.95
N GLU A 42 -18.03 -16.03 1.91
CA GLU A 42 -18.35 -15.74 3.30
C GLU A 42 -17.97 -14.28 3.59
N CYS A 43 -18.92 -13.50 4.12
CA CYS A 43 -18.71 -12.11 4.48
C CYS A 43 -18.65 -11.99 6.01
N ILE A 44 -17.66 -11.27 6.53
CA ILE A 44 -17.43 -11.09 7.97
C ILE A 44 -17.41 -9.59 8.28
N ASN A 45 -18.27 -9.14 9.21
CA ASN A 45 -18.25 -7.76 9.69
C ASN A 45 -17.31 -7.63 10.89
N LYS A 46 -16.05 -7.28 10.65
CA LYS A 46 -15.05 -7.19 11.73
C LYS A 46 -13.92 -6.23 11.37
N ILE A 47 -13.42 -5.52 12.39
CA ILE A 47 -12.15 -4.80 12.29
C ILE A 47 -11.01 -5.81 12.47
N VAL A 48 -10.01 -5.74 11.60
CA VAL A 48 -8.80 -6.57 11.74
C VAL A 48 -7.82 -5.81 12.64
N ALA A 49 -7.54 -6.37 13.81
CA ALA A 49 -6.53 -5.84 14.73
C ALA A 49 -5.15 -6.44 14.42
N PHE A 50 -4.12 -5.90 15.05
CA PHE A 50 -2.75 -6.39 14.88
C PHE A 50 -2.41 -7.60 15.77
N GLU A 51 -3.24 -7.88 16.78
CA GLU A 51 -3.02 -8.91 17.77
C GLU A 51 -4.35 -9.30 18.45
N GLY A 52 -4.32 -10.35 19.29
CA GLY A 52 -5.50 -10.82 20.01
C GLY A 52 -6.52 -11.55 19.13
N GLU A 53 -7.75 -11.68 19.65
CA GLU A 53 -8.85 -12.42 19.00
C GLU A 53 -9.37 -11.79 17.69
N ASP A 54 -8.99 -10.54 17.46
CA ASP A 54 -9.34 -9.78 16.26
C ASP A 54 -8.17 -9.71 15.27
N SER A 55 -7.05 -10.39 15.55
CA SER A 55 -5.96 -10.55 14.57
C SER A 55 -6.40 -11.34 13.35
N LEU A 56 -5.78 -11.06 12.21
CA LEU A 56 -6.13 -11.70 10.95
C LEU A 56 -6.02 -13.24 11.04
N ASP A 57 -4.95 -13.78 11.63
CA ASP A 57 -4.80 -15.22 11.84
C ASP A 57 -5.98 -15.83 12.63
N LYS A 58 -6.45 -15.15 13.68
CA LYS A 58 -7.58 -15.63 14.50
C LYS A 58 -8.90 -15.56 13.77
N ILE A 59 -9.11 -14.52 12.98
CA ILE A 59 -10.30 -14.38 12.14
C ILE A 59 -10.30 -15.47 11.06
N LEU A 60 -9.19 -15.68 10.36
CA LEU A 60 -9.11 -16.71 9.33
C LEU A 60 -9.29 -18.12 9.89
N ALA A 61 -8.82 -18.37 11.12
CA ALA A 61 -9.00 -19.65 11.81
C ALA A 61 -10.46 -20.03 12.10
N THR A 62 -11.40 -19.08 12.05
CA THR A 62 -12.84 -19.39 12.16
C THR A 62 -13.47 -19.81 10.84
N THR A 63 -12.73 -19.76 9.74
CA THR A 63 -13.21 -20.05 8.38
C THR A 63 -12.69 -21.40 7.88
N LYS A 64 -13.17 -21.82 6.70
CA LYS A 64 -12.67 -23.02 6.01
C LYS A 64 -11.45 -22.76 5.12
N LEU A 65 -10.91 -21.55 5.16
CA LEU A 65 -9.78 -21.16 4.31
C LEU A 65 -8.54 -22.02 4.69
N PRO A 66 -7.87 -22.67 3.72
CA PRO A 66 -6.63 -23.38 4.01
C PRO A 66 -5.52 -22.39 4.40
N ILE A 67 -4.49 -22.86 5.10
CA ILE A 67 -3.34 -22.06 5.50
C ILE A 67 -2.63 -21.44 4.28
N ASP A 68 -2.56 -22.18 3.18
CA ASP A 68 -1.82 -21.87 1.95
C ASP A 68 -2.73 -21.46 0.78
N PHE A 69 -3.80 -20.72 1.08
CA PHE A 69 -4.76 -20.24 0.09
C PHE A 69 -4.14 -19.35 -1.00
N ASP A 70 -4.83 -19.18 -2.13
CA ASP A 70 -4.19 -18.68 -3.34
C ASP A 70 -3.88 -17.17 -3.30
N LEU A 71 -4.78 -16.33 -2.77
CA LEU A 71 -4.62 -14.87 -2.84
C LEU A 71 -5.23 -14.16 -1.63
N ILE A 72 -4.50 -13.19 -1.07
CA ILE A 72 -5.03 -12.16 -0.18
C ILE A 72 -4.90 -10.77 -0.83
N SER A 73 -5.91 -9.91 -0.63
CA SER A 73 -5.85 -8.48 -0.92
C SER A 73 -6.07 -7.71 0.38
N ILE A 74 -5.13 -6.84 0.73
CA ILE A 74 -5.17 -5.99 1.93
C ILE A 74 -5.22 -4.55 1.45
N ASP A 75 -6.35 -3.90 1.72
CA ASP A 75 -6.65 -2.52 1.39
C ASP A 75 -7.63 -2.04 2.48
N VAL A 76 -7.07 -1.43 3.53
CA VAL A 76 -7.79 -1.00 4.74
C VAL A 76 -7.52 0.48 5.08
N ASP A 77 -7.09 1.25 4.07
CA ASP A 77 -6.80 2.68 4.16
C ASP A 77 -5.77 3.06 5.25
N GLY A 78 -4.63 2.34 5.36
CA GLY A 78 -3.45 2.83 6.07
C GLY A 78 -2.66 1.80 6.86
N THR A 79 -3.35 0.89 7.56
CA THR A 79 -2.68 -0.09 8.44
C THR A 79 -2.24 -1.37 7.75
N ASP A 80 -2.25 -1.38 6.41
CA ASP A 80 -2.02 -2.50 5.52
C ASP A 80 -0.71 -3.25 5.81
N TYR A 81 0.38 -2.48 5.98
CA TYR A 81 1.68 -3.00 6.40
C TYR A 81 1.57 -3.79 7.71
N HIS A 82 0.92 -3.22 8.74
CA HIS A 82 0.84 -3.83 10.07
C HIS A 82 -0.05 -5.06 10.08
N ILE A 83 -1.11 -5.08 9.27
CA ILE A 83 -1.95 -6.26 9.10
C ILE A 83 -1.15 -7.38 8.42
N TRP A 84 -0.45 -7.10 7.33
CA TRP A 84 0.37 -8.11 6.67
C TRP A 84 1.53 -8.60 7.55
N ASP A 85 2.18 -7.68 8.28
CA ASP A 85 3.20 -8.02 9.27
C ASP A 85 2.64 -8.97 10.33
N SER A 86 1.44 -8.69 10.86
CA SER A 86 0.79 -9.53 11.88
C SER A 86 0.33 -10.91 11.40
N LEU A 87 0.25 -11.16 10.09
CA LEU A 87 -0.16 -12.45 9.51
C LEU A 87 1.00 -13.46 9.60
N GLN A 88 0.95 -14.38 10.57
CA GLN A 88 2.08 -15.29 10.88
C GLN A 88 1.76 -16.76 10.63
N VAL A 89 0.50 -17.18 10.82
CA VAL A 89 0.09 -18.58 10.67
C VAL A 89 -0.31 -18.87 9.22
N TYR A 90 -1.14 -18.02 8.64
CA TYR A 90 -1.59 -18.16 7.26
C TYR A 90 -0.52 -17.66 6.27
N ARG A 91 -0.33 -18.40 5.17
CA ARG A 91 0.70 -18.15 4.17
C ARG A 91 0.10 -18.20 2.76
N PRO A 92 -0.60 -17.13 2.32
CA PRO A 92 -1.16 -17.07 0.97
C PRO A 92 -0.08 -17.16 -0.11
N LYS A 93 -0.40 -17.71 -1.29
CA LYS A 93 0.55 -17.80 -2.40
C LYS A 93 0.84 -16.43 -3.01
N VAL A 94 -0.17 -15.59 -3.15
CA VAL A 94 -0.09 -14.21 -3.67
C VAL A 94 -0.63 -13.23 -2.63
N VAL A 95 0.08 -12.13 -2.42
CA VAL A 95 -0.32 -11.03 -1.54
C VAL A 95 -0.41 -9.76 -2.35
N VAL A 96 -1.57 -9.11 -2.33
CA VAL A 96 -1.77 -7.77 -2.87
C VAL A 96 -1.95 -6.82 -1.68
N VAL A 97 -1.13 -5.79 -1.57
CA VAL A 97 -1.16 -4.86 -0.43
C VAL A 97 -1.12 -3.41 -0.93
N GLU A 98 -2.02 -2.58 -0.44
CA GLU A 98 -2.01 -1.15 -0.74
C GLU A 98 -0.79 -0.44 -0.14
N PHE A 99 -0.21 0.50 -0.88
CA PHE A 99 0.82 1.42 -0.43
C PHE A 99 0.46 2.86 -0.80
N ASN A 100 1.10 3.81 -0.12
CA ASN A 100 1.00 5.22 -0.43
C ASN A 100 2.01 5.59 -1.53
N PRO A 101 1.56 5.94 -2.76
CA PRO A 101 2.47 6.20 -3.87
C PRO A 101 3.14 7.57 -3.83
N THR A 102 2.78 8.44 -2.90
CA THR A 102 3.49 9.72 -2.71
C THR A 102 4.81 9.55 -1.97
N VAL A 103 5.02 8.39 -1.32
CA VAL A 103 6.30 8.09 -0.69
C VAL A 103 7.28 7.56 -1.75
N PRO A 104 8.44 8.21 -1.97
CA PRO A 104 9.40 7.77 -2.97
C PRO A 104 9.99 6.38 -2.72
N HIS A 105 10.35 5.68 -3.80
CA HIS A 105 10.83 4.28 -3.78
C HIS A 105 12.18 4.06 -3.09
N TYR A 106 12.84 5.12 -2.64
CA TYR A 106 14.10 5.07 -1.88
C TYR A 106 13.90 5.40 -0.39
N LEU A 107 12.66 5.64 0.05
CA LEU A 107 12.33 5.90 1.45
C LEU A 107 11.55 4.73 2.02
N VAL A 108 12.03 4.20 3.14
CA VAL A 108 11.25 3.30 3.99
C VAL A 108 10.37 4.14 4.89
N PHE A 109 9.06 4.07 4.67
CA PHE A 109 8.06 4.72 5.51
C PHE A 109 6.98 3.73 5.89
N VAL A 110 6.66 3.68 7.17
CA VAL A 110 5.52 2.95 7.71
C VAL A 110 4.84 3.88 8.70
N GLN A 111 3.53 4.05 8.56
CA GLN A 111 2.77 4.80 9.56
C GLN A 111 2.92 4.19 10.96
N ALA A 112 2.63 5.00 11.99
CA ALA A 112 2.55 4.49 13.35
C ALA A 112 1.57 3.31 13.43
N LYS A 113 1.84 2.35 14.33
CA LYS A 113 0.97 1.19 14.58
C LYS A 113 -0.27 1.62 15.38
N ASP A 114 -1.07 2.48 14.76
CA ASP A 114 -2.26 3.13 15.31
C ASP A 114 -3.36 3.10 14.24
N PRO A 115 -4.51 2.43 14.49
CA PRO A 115 -5.60 2.33 13.52
C PRO A 115 -6.34 3.65 13.28
N THR A 116 -6.03 4.72 14.02
CA THR A 116 -6.59 6.06 13.79
C THR A 116 -5.75 6.92 12.84
N VAL A 117 -4.61 6.40 12.37
CA VAL A 117 -3.72 7.06 11.42
C VAL A 117 -3.92 6.47 10.01
N ASN A 118 -3.97 7.33 9.00
CA ASN A 118 -4.16 6.95 7.58
C ASN A 118 -3.05 7.56 6.71
N HIS A 119 -1.78 7.28 7.04
CA HIS A 119 -0.64 7.74 6.23
C HIS A 119 -0.15 6.67 5.24
N GLY A 120 -0.49 5.40 5.48
CA GLY A 120 -0.06 4.25 4.70
C GLY A 120 1.40 3.88 4.93
N CYS A 121 1.99 3.21 3.95
CA CYS A 121 3.40 2.82 3.93
C CYS A 121 3.99 3.00 2.53
N SER A 122 5.31 3.05 2.43
CA SER A 122 6.03 3.04 1.16
C SER A 122 6.00 1.64 0.52
N LEU A 123 6.05 1.57 -0.81
CA LEU A 123 6.28 0.29 -1.52
C LEU A 123 7.59 -0.38 -1.10
N LEU A 124 8.63 0.40 -0.79
CA LEU A 124 9.90 -0.14 -0.32
C LEU A 124 9.75 -0.87 1.02
N ALA A 125 9.01 -0.31 1.98
CA ALA A 125 8.71 -0.99 3.24
C ALA A 125 7.97 -2.32 3.03
N LEU A 126 6.99 -2.37 2.11
CA LEU A 126 6.33 -3.62 1.76
C LEU A 126 7.28 -4.63 1.10
N GLN A 127 8.21 -4.16 0.26
CA GLN A 127 9.23 -5.04 -0.32
C GLN A 127 10.15 -5.62 0.75
N GLU A 128 10.61 -4.81 1.70
CA GLU A 128 11.41 -5.28 2.83
C GLU A 128 10.65 -6.29 3.70
N LEU A 129 9.39 -6.01 4.02
CA LEU A 129 8.52 -6.92 4.77
C LEU A 129 8.28 -8.23 4.01
N GLY A 130 7.97 -8.14 2.71
CA GLY A 130 7.79 -9.32 1.85
C GLY A 130 9.01 -10.23 1.90
N ARG A 131 10.21 -9.68 1.74
CA ARG A 131 11.46 -10.47 1.81
C ARG A 131 11.67 -11.11 3.18
N GLN A 132 11.39 -10.39 4.26
CA GLN A 132 11.45 -10.96 5.62
C GLN A 132 10.48 -12.13 5.82
N LYS A 133 9.31 -12.08 5.16
CA LYS A 133 8.28 -13.13 5.20
C LYS A 133 8.47 -14.23 4.14
N GLY A 134 9.52 -14.17 3.31
CA GLY A 134 9.80 -15.13 2.24
C GLY A 134 8.92 -14.94 1.00
N TYR A 135 8.61 -13.70 0.67
CA TYR A 135 7.89 -13.27 -0.53
C TYR A 135 8.77 -12.36 -1.40
N GLU A 136 8.51 -12.35 -2.70
CA GLU A 136 9.18 -11.49 -3.66
C GLU A 136 8.16 -10.60 -4.40
N LEU A 137 8.53 -9.35 -4.65
CA LEU A 137 7.72 -8.41 -5.44
C LEU A 137 7.76 -8.83 -6.90
N ILE A 138 6.59 -9.05 -7.51
CA ILE A 138 6.47 -9.48 -8.91
C ILE A 138 5.87 -8.41 -9.82
N CYS A 139 5.08 -7.48 -9.25
CA CYS A 139 4.43 -6.41 -9.99
C CYS A 139 3.96 -5.32 -9.02
N SER A 140 3.73 -4.11 -9.51
CA SER A 140 2.94 -3.12 -8.78
C SER A 140 1.99 -2.39 -9.71
N THR A 141 0.86 -1.96 -9.17
CA THR A 141 -0.02 -0.98 -9.81
C THR A 141 0.34 0.43 -9.32
N GLU A 142 -0.51 1.42 -9.60
CA GLU A 142 -0.37 2.75 -9.00
C GLU A 142 -0.44 2.73 -7.46
N TRP A 143 -1.19 1.79 -6.87
CA TRP A 143 -1.53 1.80 -5.44
C TRP A 143 -1.20 0.49 -4.73
N ASN A 144 -1.00 -0.61 -5.46
CA ASN A 144 -0.84 -1.94 -4.86
C ASN A 144 0.50 -2.58 -5.21
N GLY A 145 1.20 -3.11 -4.21
CA GLY A 145 2.30 -4.05 -4.42
C GLY A 145 1.75 -5.47 -4.53
N ILE A 146 2.23 -6.24 -5.49
CA ILE A 146 1.83 -7.64 -5.71
C ILE A 146 3.05 -8.53 -5.47
N PHE A 147 2.92 -9.38 -4.47
CA PHE A 147 3.98 -10.27 -4.00
C PHE A 147 3.57 -11.72 -4.21
N VAL A 148 4.56 -12.59 -4.43
CA VAL A 148 4.36 -14.03 -4.46
C VAL A 148 5.28 -14.71 -3.45
N ASP A 149 4.82 -15.80 -2.84
CA ASP A 149 5.70 -16.67 -2.05
C ASP A 149 6.91 -17.07 -2.92
N SER A 150 8.11 -16.86 -2.38
CA SER A 150 9.39 -17.05 -3.08
C SER A 150 9.50 -18.39 -3.82
N GLN A 151 8.85 -19.46 -3.34
CA GLN A 151 8.82 -20.76 -4.02
C GLN A 151 8.18 -20.74 -5.42
N TYR A 152 7.33 -19.75 -5.71
CA TYR A 152 6.67 -19.58 -7.01
C TYR A 152 7.29 -18.44 -7.85
N PHE A 153 8.31 -17.75 -7.36
CA PHE A 153 8.87 -16.57 -8.03
C PHE A 153 9.38 -16.90 -9.44
N ASP A 154 10.04 -18.04 -9.61
CA ASP A 154 10.61 -18.47 -10.90
C ASP A 154 9.55 -18.66 -12.00
N LEU A 155 8.27 -18.86 -11.63
CA LEU A 155 7.17 -18.99 -12.61
C LEU A 155 6.87 -17.69 -13.37
N PHE A 156 7.36 -16.55 -12.86
CA PHE A 156 7.10 -15.24 -13.47
C PHE A 156 8.20 -14.80 -14.45
N GLU A 157 9.30 -15.56 -14.53
CA GLU A 157 10.42 -15.26 -15.45
C GLU A 157 10.95 -13.81 -15.32
N ILE A 158 10.95 -13.27 -14.09
CA ILE A 158 11.41 -11.91 -13.80
C ILE A 158 12.93 -11.94 -13.60
N GLU A 159 13.67 -11.29 -14.50
CA GLU A 159 15.14 -11.16 -14.40
C GLU A 159 15.57 -10.14 -13.33
N ASP A 160 14.81 -9.05 -13.18
CA ASP A 160 15.14 -7.92 -12.32
C ASP A 160 13.89 -7.39 -11.60
N ASN A 161 13.80 -7.64 -10.30
CA ASN A 161 12.72 -7.16 -9.43
C ASN A 161 13.08 -5.93 -8.59
N LEU A 162 14.07 -5.14 -9.03
CA LEU A 162 14.33 -3.83 -8.45
C LEU A 162 13.06 -2.98 -8.48
N ILE A 163 12.79 -2.29 -7.37
CA ILE A 163 11.57 -1.49 -7.18
C ILE A 163 11.35 -0.47 -8.31
N TRP A 164 12.43 0.07 -8.88
CA TRP A 164 12.41 1.02 -9.99
C TRP A 164 11.91 0.43 -11.31
N LYS A 165 12.05 -0.89 -11.50
CA LYS A 165 11.47 -1.63 -12.62
C LYS A 165 10.02 -1.98 -12.35
N MET A 166 9.72 -2.33 -11.10
CA MET A 166 8.40 -2.75 -10.65
C MET A 166 7.39 -1.60 -10.60
N ASN A 167 7.85 -0.38 -10.32
CA ASN A 167 7.01 0.80 -10.27
C ASN A 167 7.71 2.03 -10.89
N GLN A 168 7.08 2.59 -11.93
CA GLN A 168 7.58 3.76 -12.66
C GLN A 168 6.70 5.01 -12.46
N ASN A 169 5.83 5.00 -11.45
CA ASN A 169 4.90 6.10 -11.17
C ASN A 169 5.53 7.15 -10.26
N TYR A 170 6.34 8.02 -10.86
CA TYR A 170 7.02 9.12 -10.15
C TYR A 170 6.18 10.41 -10.09
N GLY A 171 5.03 10.44 -10.78
CA GLY A 171 4.19 11.63 -10.92
C GLY A 171 3.53 12.11 -9.61
N PHE A 172 3.56 11.29 -8.57
CA PHE A 172 2.97 11.60 -7.27
C PHE A 172 3.93 12.27 -6.29
N TRP A 173 5.20 12.43 -6.65
CA TRP A 173 6.24 12.86 -5.73
C TRP A 173 6.40 14.38 -5.74
N THR A 174 6.50 14.98 -4.56
CA THR A 174 6.97 16.35 -4.36
C THR A 174 8.39 16.30 -3.82
N PHE A 175 9.32 17.00 -4.45
CA PHE A 175 10.73 17.00 -4.11
C PHE A 175 11.16 18.32 -3.50
N ALA A 176 12.14 18.28 -2.59
CA ALA A 176 12.91 19.44 -2.16
C ALA A 176 14.39 19.25 -2.52
N PHE A 177 15.03 20.26 -3.10
CA PHE A 177 16.44 20.23 -3.49
C PHE A 177 17.11 21.59 -3.31
N GLN A 178 18.44 21.62 -3.26
CA GLN A 178 19.21 22.84 -3.00
C GLN A 178 19.97 23.28 -4.25
N LEU A 179 20.05 24.58 -4.47
CA LEU A 179 20.90 25.20 -5.47
C LEU A 179 22.26 25.60 -4.86
N TYR A 180 23.25 25.85 -5.72
CA TYR A 180 24.60 26.23 -5.30
C TYR A 180 24.68 27.51 -4.47
N ASP A 181 23.70 28.39 -4.58
CA ASP A 181 23.59 29.63 -3.80
C ASP A 181 22.87 29.45 -2.46
N GLY A 182 22.46 28.22 -2.12
CA GLY A 182 21.72 27.88 -0.91
C GLY A 182 20.20 28.05 -1.01
N THR A 183 19.67 28.38 -2.19
CA THR A 183 18.21 28.41 -2.42
C THR A 183 17.64 27.00 -2.33
N ILE A 184 16.56 26.81 -1.56
CA ILE A 184 15.78 25.57 -1.55
C ILE A 184 14.70 25.67 -2.63
N ARG A 185 14.55 24.63 -3.45
CA ARG A 185 13.52 24.55 -4.49
C ARG A 185 12.61 23.36 -4.22
N LEU A 186 11.34 23.52 -4.57
CA LEU A 186 10.33 22.48 -4.59
C LEU A 186 9.96 22.16 -6.04
N GLY A 187 9.65 20.90 -6.33
CA GLY A 187 9.20 20.49 -7.65
C GLY A 187 8.38 19.20 -7.60
N GLY A 188 7.82 18.80 -8.74
CA GLY A 188 7.00 17.60 -8.86
C GLY A 188 5.51 17.88 -8.62
N MET A 189 4.83 16.96 -7.94
CA MET A 189 3.39 17.02 -7.68
C MET A 189 3.03 18.26 -6.85
N ASN A 190 2.09 19.04 -7.35
CA ASN A 190 1.61 20.28 -6.72
C ASN A 190 0.16 20.14 -6.25
N ARG A 191 -0.25 18.94 -5.83
CA ARG A 191 -1.64 18.67 -5.43
C ARG A 191 -1.72 17.73 -4.24
N LEU A 192 -2.56 18.08 -3.27
CA LEU A 192 -2.99 17.20 -2.18
C LEU A 192 -4.06 16.25 -2.71
N MET A 193 -3.66 15.09 -3.22
CA MET A 193 -4.53 14.20 -4.00
C MET A 193 -5.84 13.82 -3.30
N TRP A 194 -5.76 13.40 -2.03
CA TRP A 194 -6.94 13.00 -1.25
C TRP A 194 -7.88 14.15 -0.89
N HIS A 195 -7.42 15.41 -1.00
CA HIS A 195 -8.22 16.60 -0.71
C HIS A 195 -8.64 17.35 -1.99
N GLY A 196 -8.11 16.95 -3.15
CA GLY A 196 -8.36 17.61 -4.42
C GLY A 196 -7.79 19.02 -4.54
N LEU A 197 -6.97 19.48 -3.59
CA LEU A 197 -6.45 20.85 -3.50
C LEU A 197 -5.11 21.00 -4.23
N GLU A 198 -4.98 22.05 -5.03
CA GLU A 198 -3.68 22.46 -5.56
C GLU A 198 -2.84 23.17 -4.49
N VAL A 199 -1.54 23.07 -4.66
CA VAL A 199 -0.52 23.62 -3.78
C VAL A 199 0.35 24.56 -4.61
N ASP A 200 0.47 25.81 -4.17
CA ASP A 200 1.42 26.74 -4.77
C ASP A 200 2.83 26.44 -4.25
N LEU A 201 3.55 25.59 -5.00
CA LEU A 201 4.91 25.21 -4.66
C LEU A 201 5.85 26.42 -4.60
N LYS A 202 5.62 27.49 -5.37
CA LYS A 202 6.46 28.70 -5.32
C LYS A 202 6.22 29.49 -4.04
N ALA A 203 4.97 29.62 -3.62
CA ALA A 203 4.66 30.25 -2.34
C ALA A 203 5.27 29.45 -1.18
N MET A 204 5.20 28.11 -1.23
CA MET A 204 5.85 27.25 -0.24
C MET A 204 7.38 27.35 -0.27
N GLU A 205 7.99 27.41 -1.46
CA GLU A 205 9.43 27.62 -1.61
C GLU A 205 9.89 28.84 -0.81
N GLU A 206 9.21 29.98 -0.94
CA GLU A 206 9.58 31.20 -0.21
C GLU A 206 9.46 31.07 1.32
N MET A 207 8.54 30.23 1.81
CA MET A 207 8.32 30.01 3.25
C MET A 207 9.38 29.11 3.90
N ILE A 208 10.05 28.25 3.13
CA ILE A 208 11.01 27.26 3.66
C ILE A 208 12.47 27.70 3.53
N GLN A 209 12.73 28.89 2.97
CA GLN A 209 14.10 29.37 2.79
C GLN A 209 14.79 29.61 4.13
N VAL A 210 16.02 29.11 4.24
CA VAL A 210 16.86 29.32 5.43
C VAL A 210 17.71 30.58 5.28
N LEU A 211 18.26 30.82 4.08
CA LEU A 211 19.07 32.00 3.79
C LEU A 211 18.18 33.18 3.33
N PRO A 212 18.38 34.39 3.89
CA PRO A 212 17.83 35.62 3.33
C PRO A 212 18.29 35.80 1.88
N LEU A 213 17.46 36.44 1.06
CA LEU A 213 17.70 36.60 -0.38
C LEU A 213 19.07 37.24 -0.68
N GLU A 214 19.47 38.22 0.12
CA GLU A 214 20.75 38.93 -0.02
C GLU A 214 21.98 38.04 0.24
N GLN A 215 21.80 36.94 0.97
CA GLN A 215 22.84 35.97 1.31
C GLN A 215 22.86 34.75 0.37
N ARG A 216 21.88 34.60 -0.53
CA ARG A 216 21.85 33.50 -1.50
C ARG A 216 22.85 33.74 -2.61
N ARG A 217 24.08 33.29 -2.42
CA ARG A 217 25.19 33.42 -3.36
C ARG A 217 26.08 32.18 -3.30
N TYR A 218 26.64 31.79 -4.44
CA TYR A 218 27.58 30.67 -4.48
C TYR A 218 28.83 30.99 -3.64
N PRO A 219 29.20 30.15 -2.65
CA PRO A 219 30.36 30.44 -1.80
C PRO A 219 31.71 30.45 -2.55
N GLY A 220 31.79 29.77 -3.70
CA GLY A 220 33.04 29.65 -4.47
C GLY A 220 33.27 30.80 -5.47
N SER A 221 32.36 31.77 -5.59
CA SER A 221 32.61 32.98 -6.37
C SER A 221 33.30 34.03 -5.48
N LEU A 222 34.61 33.87 -5.29
CA LEU A 222 35.53 34.91 -4.84
C LEU A 222 36.33 35.42 -6.05
#